data_AF-A0A2S3VU43-F1
#
_entry.id   AF-A0A2S3VU43-F1
#
_cell.length_a   1.000
_cell.length_b   1.000
_cell.length_c   1.000
_cell.angle_alpha   90.00
_cell.angle_beta   90.00
_cell.angle_gamma   90.00
#
_symmetry.space_group_name_H-M   'P 1'
#
loop_
_entity.id
_entity.type
_entity.pdbx_description
1 polymer ?
#
loop_
_entity_poly.entity_id
_entity_poly.type
_entity_poly.pdbx_seq_one_letter_code
_entity_poly.pdbx_strand_id
1 'polypeptide(L)'
;MIDASPELKQFLATARSFVMADLYTIALASGQVLRYTDAGLQIYHAGQNYSASGPLIKRTGVRAVRGIEVDTLNVTFTAGLNDTVLGESVLPFIAGGGFDGATLNLARAFMADWGQPVIGTVTRFIGRVAEVDPVDREQATVTVKSPMELLDTKVPRGVYQPSCLRTVYSADCGVNRALFQTAGTVQAGSNTALRINSNVMAEQGWFDQGVIRFVNGANAGVARTVRRQTGDGAVTMILGVPAVPVPGDQFLIYPGCPRTLDACTNKFGNRARYRGMPFIPVAETSI
;
A
#
# COMPACT_ATOMS: atom_id res chain seq x y z
N MET A 1 13.97 -16.91 -19.77
CA MET A 1 15.08 -17.86 -19.55
C MET A 1 15.71 -17.45 -18.23
N ILE A 2 15.92 -18.39 -17.30
CA ILE A 2 16.55 -18.06 -16.02
C ILE A 2 18.00 -17.69 -16.33
N ASP A 3 18.36 -16.42 -16.16
CA ASP A 3 19.71 -15.95 -16.43
C ASP A 3 20.62 -16.21 -15.21
N ALA A 4 21.85 -16.61 -15.50
CA ALA A 4 22.86 -16.98 -14.51
C ALA A 4 24.23 -16.59 -15.07
N SER A 5 25.11 -16.07 -14.19
CA SER A 5 26.43 -15.62 -14.60
C SER A 5 27.28 -16.77 -15.17
N PRO A 6 28.23 -16.48 -16.07
CA PRO A 6 29.14 -17.50 -16.59
C PRO A 6 29.91 -18.23 -15.49
N GLU A 7 30.36 -17.51 -14.45
CA GLU A 7 31.09 -18.11 -13.33
C GLU A 7 30.19 -19.10 -12.57
N LEU A 8 28.93 -18.75 -12.34
CA LEU A 8 27.98 -19.64 -11.68
C LEU A 8 27.69 -20.89 -12.50
N LYS A 9 27.53 -20.74 -13.83
CA LYS A 9 27.31 -21.88 -14.73
C LYS A 9 28.48 -22.86 -14.69
N GLN A 10 29.72 -22.34 -14.73
CA GLN A 10 30.92 -23.17 -14.64
C GLN A 10 31.06 -23.84 -13.26
N PHE A 11 30.79 -23.10 -12.19
CA PHE A 11 30.81 -23.64 -10.83
C PHE A 11 29.82 -24.79 -10.67
N LEU A 12 28.56 -24.60 -11.07
CA LEU A 12 27.53 -25.64 -10.99
C LEU A 12 27.83 -26.87 -11.87
N ALA A 13 28.54 -26.71 -12.98
CA ALA A 13 28.93 -27.83 -13.85
C ALA A 13 30.09 -28.67 -13.29
N THR A 14 30.96 -28.07 -12.46
CA THR A 14 32.22 -28.69 -12.01
C THR A 14 32.22 -29.07 -10.53
N ALA A 15 31.46 -28.36 -9.70
CA ALA A 15 31.47 -28.53 -8.25
C ALA A 15 30.81 -29.86 -7.84
N ARG A 16 31.46 -30.57 -6.90
CA ARG A 16 30.92 -31.81 -6.33
C ARG A 16 29.90 -31.57 -5.21
N SER A 17 29.97 -30.40 -4.58
CA SER A 17 29.06 -29.95 -3.53
C SER A 17 28.96 -28.43 -3.57
N PHE A 18 27.81 -27.90 -3.17
CA PHE A 18 27.56 -26.48 -2.99
C PHE A 18 26.48 -26.27 -1.96
N VAL A 19 26.44 -25.09 -1.36
CA VAL A 19 25.35 -24.66 -0.48
C VAL A 19 24.54 -23.57 -1.18
N MET A 20 23.25 -23.50 -0.85
CA MET A 20 22.33 -22.53 -1.43
C MET A 20 21.52 -21.86 -0.33
N ALA A 21 21.27 -20.57 -0.52
CA ALA A 21 20.44 -19.76 0.36
C ALA A 21 19.53 -18.89 -0.49
N ASP A 22 18.32 -18.66 -0.01
CA ASP A 22 17.41 -17.70 -0.59
C ASP A 22 17.66 -16.30 0.00
N LEU A 23 17.71 -15.32 -0.89
CA LEU A 23 17.92 -13.91 -0.62
C LEU A 23 16.63 -13.16 -0.95
N TYR A 24 16.05 -12.54 0.05
CA TYR A 24 14.83 -11.76 -0.04
C TYR A 24 15.20 -10.28 -0.08
N THR A 25 14.80 -9.58 -1.13
CA THR A 25 14.90 -8.13 -1.24
C THR A 25 13.49 -7.56 -1.29
N ILE A 26 13.06 -6.89 -0.23
CA ILE A 26 11.73 -6.30 -0.09
C ILE A 26 11.87 -4.79 -0.17
N ALA A 27 11.40 -4.18 -1.25
CA ALA A 27 11.36 -2.72 -1.37
C ALA A 27 9.97 -2.21 -0.96
N LEU A 28 9.92 -1.41 0.09
CA LEU A 28 8.71 -0.79 0.61
C LEU A 28 8.27 0.38 -0.27
N ALA A 29 6.98 0.73 -0.21
CA ALA A 29 6.46 1.91 -0.90
C ALA A 29 7.09 3.24 -0.41
N SER A 30 7.62 3.26 0.81
CA SER A 30 8.39 4.38 1.37
C SER A 30 9.77 4.57 0.73
N GLY A 31 10.25 3.60 -0.06
CA GLY A 31 11.58 3.59 -0.68
C GLY A 31 12.67 2.86 0.14
N GLN A 32 12.35 2.44 1.37
CA GLN A 32 13.26 1.61 2.16
C GLN A 32 13.33 0.18 1.63
N VAL A 33 14.52 -0.43 1.68
CA VAL A 33 14.76 -1.78 1.16
C VAL A 33 15.23 -2.67 2.31
N LEU A 34 14.41 -3.66 2.63
CA LEU A 34 14.72 -4.70 3.61
C LEU A 34 15.38 -5.88 2.90
N ARG A 35 16.42 -6.46 3.51
CA ARG A 35 17.18 -7.56 2.94
C ARG A 35 17.37 -8.66 3.97
N TYR A 36 16.83 -9.83 3.66
CA TYR A 36 16.86 -10.99 4.55
C TYR A 36 17.36 -12.23 3.82
N THR A 37 17.84 -13.21 4.58
CA THR A 37 18.16 -14.54 4.06
C THR A 37 17.50 -15.63 4.91
N ASP A 38 17.18 -16.77 4.30
CA ASP A 38 16.75 -17.98 5.02
C ASP A 38 17.92 -18.74 5.66
N ALA A 39 19.16 -18.40 5.33
CA ALA A 39 20.34 -19.00 5.92
C ALA A 39 20.49 -18.61 7.39
N GLY A 40 21.06 -19.50 8.21
CA GLY A 40 21.39 -19.22 9.61
C GLY A 40 22.56 -18.25 9.81
N LEU A 41 23.07 -17.60 8.75
CA LEU A 41 24.21 -16.69 8.77
C LEU A 41 24.01 -15.55 7.77
N GLN A 42 24.59 -14.39 8.07
CA GLN A 42 24.50 -13.22 7.20
C GLN A 42 25.26 -13.46 5.89
N ILE A 43 24.66 -13.05 4.77
CA ILE A 43 25.24 -13.23 3.44
C ILE A 43 25.50 -11.87 2.81
N TYR A 44 26.72 -11.67 2.33
CA TYR A 44 27.11 -10.47 1.60
C TYR A 44 27.17 -10.77 0.10
N HIS A 45 26.43 -10.00 -0.70
CA HIS A 45 26.44 -10.13 -2.16
C HIS A 45 26.21 -8.77 -2.83
N ALA A 46 26.97 -8.48 -3.88
CA ALA A 46 26.87 -7.23 -4.65
C ALA A 46 26.91 -5.94 -3.78
N GLY A 47 27.73 -5.93 -2.73
CA GLY A 47 27.85 -4.81 -1.78
C GLY A 47 26.67 -4.65 -0.83
N GLN A 48 25.73 -5.59 -0.80
CA GLN A 48 24.56 -5.59 0.08
C GLN A 48 24.69 -6.67 1.15
N ASN A 49 24.23 -6.35 2.37
CA ASN A 49 24.10 -7.32 3.45
C ASN A 49 22.68 -7.89 3.46
N TYR A 50 22.57 -9.21 3.44
CA TYR A 50 21.35 -9.96 3.69
C TYR A 50 21.38 -10.49 5.12
N SER A 51 20.54 -9.91 5.97
CA SER A 51 20.53 -10.24 7.39
C SER A 51 19.88 -11.60 7.64
N ALA A 52 20.57 -12.44 8.40
CA ALA A 52 19.97 -13.62 9.05
C ALA A 52 19.39 -13.30 10.43
N SER A 53 19.65 -12.10 10.96
CA SER A 53 19.03 -11.59 12.18
C SER A 53 17.72 -10.89 11.81
N GLY A 54 16.63 -11.29 12.46
CA GLY A 54 15.29 -10.76 12.25
C GLY A 54 14.26 -11.89 12.09
N PRO A 55 13.14 -11.61 11.39
CA PRO A 55 12.08 -12.60 11.24
C PRO A 55 12.57 -13.82 10.48
N LEU A 56 12.22 -15.01 10.95
CA LEU A 56 12.43 -16.25 10.25
C LEU A 56 11.47 -16.30 9.05
N ILE A 57 12.02 -16.39 7.85
CA ILE A 57 11.25 -16.37 6.61
C ILE A 57 11.14 -17.78 6.06
N LYS A 58 9.91 -18.25 5.87
CA LYS A 58 9.60 -19.48 5.16
C LYS A 58 8.79 -19.16 3.91
N ARG A 59 9.02 -19.87 2.81
CA ARG A 59 8.26 -19.69 1.57
C ARG A 59 7.72 -20.99 1.02
N THR A 60 6.68 -20.89 0.19
CA THR A 60 6.22 -22.00 -0.63
C THR A 60 7.10 -22.21 -1.86
N GLY A 61 6.85 -23.29 -2.60
CA GLY A 61 7.54 -23.57 -3.87
C GLY A 61 7.24 -22.49 -4.91
N VAL A 62 8.24 -22.15 -5.73
CA VAL A 62 8.05 -21.23 -6.85
C VAL A 62 7.61 -22.02 -8.07
N ARG A 63 6.49 -21.64 -8.66
CA ARG A 63 6.03 -22.10 -9.98
C ARG A 63 6.35 -21.02 -11.01
N ALA A 64 6.78 -21.44 -12.20
CA ALA A 64 6.99 -20.55 -13.34
C ALA A 64 6.36 -21.21 -14.57
N VAL A 65 5.34 -20.58 -15.13
CA VAL A 65 4.59 -21.09 -16.28
C VAL A 65 4.86 -20.24 -17.51
N ARG A 66 4.89 -20.86 -18.70
CA ARG A 66 4.83 -20.12 -19.96
C ARG A 66 3.39 -19.74 -20.25
N GLY A 67 3.03 -18.49 -19.99
CA GLY A 67 1.68 -17.95 -20.23
C GLY A 67 1.48 -16.60 -19.58
N ILE A 68 0.22 -16.18 -19.50
CA ILE A 68 -0.23 -14.98 -18.78
C ILE A 68 -0.82 -15.31 -17.40
N GLU A 69 -0.63 -16.55 -16.93
CA GLU A 69 -1.03 -16.96 -15.59
C GLU A 69 -0.24 -16.16 -14.54
N VAL A 70 -0.94 -15.70 -13.50
CA VAL A 70 -0.32 -15.03 -12.37
C VAL A 70 0.28 -16.09 -11.45
N ASP A 71 1.60 -16.18 -11.41
CA ASP A 71 2.31 -16.99 -10.43
C ASP A 71 2.22 -16.35 -9.03
N THR A 72 1.98 -17.19 -8.02
CA THR A 72 1.85 -16.77 -6.63
C THR A 72 2.92 -17.41 -5.75
N LEU A 73 3.40 -16.66 -4.76
CA LEU A 73 4.37 -17.09 -3.77
C LEU A 73 3.89 -16.65 -2.39
N ASN A 74 3.73 -17.61 -1.48
CA ASN A 74 3.39 -17.31 -0.09
C ASN A 74 4.68 -17.27 0.72
N VAL A 75 4.88 -16.15 1.41
CA VAL A 75 6.03 -15.90 2.27
C VAL A 75 5.52 -15.70 3.69
N THR A 76 5.84 -16.62 4.58
CA THR A 76 5.49 -16.58 6.00
C THR A 76 6.65 -15.99 6.77
N PHE A 77 6.38 -14.91 7.50
CA PHE A 77 7.29 -14.28 8.43
C PHE A 77 6.93 -14.76 9.83
N THR A 78 7.87 -15.40 10.52
CA THR A 78 7.78 -15.74 11.93
C THR A 78 8.71 -14.80 12.69
N ALA A 79 8.20 -14.03 13.64
CA ALA A 79 8.98 -13.01 14.33
C ALA A 79 8.74 -13.06 15.84
N GLY A 80 9.82 -12.91 16.62
CA GLY A 80 9.74 -12.71 18.06
C GLY A 80 9.49 -11.25 18.44
N LEU A 81 9.28 -10.98 19.73
CA LEU A 81 9.02 -9.61 20.23
C LEU A 81 10.19 -8.64 19.97
N ASN A 82 11.41 -9.16 19.89
CA ASN A 82 12.64 -8.37 19.71
C ASN A 82 12.95 -8.07 18.24
N ASP A 83 12.26 -8.75 17.31
CA ASP A 83 12.47 -8.53 15.88
C ASP A 83 11.72 -7.26 15.48
N THR A 84 12.48 -6.24 15.10
CA THR A 84 11.94 -4.95 14.69
C THR A 84 12.28 -4.64 13.24
N VAL A 85 11.31 -4.03 12.55
CA VAL A 85 11.45 -3.44 11.23
C VAL A 85 11.20 -1.95 11.41
N LEU A 86 12.21 -1.13 11.12
CA LEU A 86 12.11 0.34 11.22
C LEU A 86 11.75 0.87 12.63
N GLY A 87 12.09 0.10 13.68
CA GLY A 87 11.83 0.47 15.08
C GLY A 87 10.46 0.01 15.61
N GLU A 88 9.63 -0.63 14.78
CA GLU A 88 8.38 -1.27 15.18
C GLU A 88 8.54 -2.80 15.12
N SER A 89 7.85 -3.55 15.99
CA SER A 89 7.83 -5.01 15.90
C SER A 89 7.27 -5.48 14.55
N VAL A 90 7.84 -6.56 13.99
CA VAL A 90 7.53 -7.01 12.62
C VAL A 90 6.04 -7.30 12.40
N LEU A 91 5.39 -8.00 13.34
CA LEU A 91 4.00 -8.44 13.16
C LEU A 91 2.99 -7.26 13.18
N PRO A 92 3.06 -6.30 14.15
CA PRO A 92 2.28 -5.06 14.08
C PRO A 92 2.54 -4.26 12.81
N PHE A 93 3.80 -4.16 12.38
CA PHE A 93 4.14 -3.46 11.14
C PHE A 93 3.45 -4.07 9.92
N ILE A 94 3.44 -5.41 9.83
CA ILE A 94 2.73 -6.13 8.75
C ILE A 94 1.22 -5.94 8.86
N ALA A 95 0.64 -6.09 10.07
CA ALA A 95 -0.79 -5.91 10.31
C ALA A 95 -1.27 -4.48 10.02
N GLY A 96 -0.41 -3.49 10.24
CA GLY A 96 -0.64 -2.07 9.96
C GLY A 96 -0.55 -1.68 8.48
N GLY A 97 -0.31 -2.64 7.57
CA GLY A 97 -0.16 -2.38 6.13
C GLY A 97 1.24 -1.90 5.74
N GLY A 98 2.27 -2.16 6.55
CA GLY A 98 3.65 -1.73 6.26
C GLY A 98 4.23 -2.30 4.96
N PHE A 99 3.70 -3.45 4.49
CA PHE A 99 4.04 -4.06 3.21
C PHE A 99 3.10 -3.69 2.05
N ASP A 100 2.15 -2.78 2.27
CA ASP A 100 1.23 -2.36 1.22
C ASP A 100 2.00 -1.70 0.06
N GLY A 101 1.82 -2.26 -1.14
CA GLY A 101 2.49 -1.81 -2.35
C GLY A 101 3.97 -2.18 -2.46
N ALA A 102 4.52 -2.93 -1.50
CA ALA A 102 5.90 -3.40 -1.51
C ALA A 102 6.15 -4.42 -2.65
N THR A 103 7.39 -4.47 -3.12
CA THR A 103 7.84 -5.45 -4.12
C THR A 103 8.85 -6.41 -3.51
N LEU A 104 8.73 -7.69 -3.84
CA LEU A 104 9.67 -8.73 -3.43
C LEU A 104 10.45 -9.23 -4.64
N ASN A 105 11.78 -9.25 -4.50
CA ASN A 105 12.67 -9.99 -5.37
C ASN A 105 13.32 -11.14 -4.57
N LEU A 106 13.04 -12.36 -5.00
CA LEU A 106 13.60 -13.59 -4.47
C LEU A 106 14.70 -14.08 -5.40
N ALA A 107 15.94 -14.04 -4.92
CA ALA A 107 17.09 -14.61 -5.58
C ALA A 107 17.61 -15.81 -4.79
N ARG A 108 18.20 -16.79 -5.47
CA ARG A 108 18.93 -17.90 -4.85
C ARG A 108 20.42 -17.68 -5.03
N ALA A 109 21.14 -17.59 -3.93
CA ALA A 109 22.60 -17.52 -3.90
C ALA A 109 23.21 -18.92 -3.87
N PHE A 110 24.34 -19.07 -4.57
CA PHE A 110 25.14 -20.28 -4.58
C PHE A 110 26.54 -19.98 -4.05
N MET A 111 27.02 -20.83 -3.15
CA MET A 111 28.33 -20.72 -2.50
C MET A 111 29.01 -22.09 -2.48
N ALA A 112 30.34 -22.11 -2.38
CA ALA A 112 31.10 -23.35 -2.24
C ALA A 112 30.82 -24.04 -0.90
N ASP A 113 30.76 -23.25 0.17
CA ASP A 113 30.42 -23.69 1.53
C ASP A 113 29.86 -22.49 2.32
N TRP A 114 29.32 -22.73 3.51
CA TRP A 114 28.82 -21.69 4.40
C TRP A 114 29.94 -20.73 4.82
N GLY A 115 29.66 -19.42 4.77
CA GLY A 115 30.63 -18.36 5.08
C GLY A 115 31.61 -18.03 3.95
N GLN A 116 31.59 -18.77 2.83
CA GLN A 116 32.33 -18.40 1.62
C GLN A 116 31.57 -17.34 0.81
N PRO A 117 32.27 -16.53 -0.01
CA PRO A 117 31.63 -15.52 -0.83
C PRO A 117 30.63 -16.15 -1.82
N VAL A 118 29.56 -15.41 -2.11
CA VAL A 118 28.56 -15.80 -3.12
C VAL A 118 29.19 -15.78 -4.50
N ILE A 119 29.19 -16.93 -5.17
CA ILE A 119 29.75 -17.10 -6.52
C ILE A 119 28.81 -16.49 -7.56
N GLY A 120 27.50 -16.67 -7.36
CA GLY A 120 26.49 -16.06 -8.20
C GLY A 120 25.09 -16.25 -7.63
N THR A 121 24.15 -15.49 -8.19
CA THR A 121 22.74 -15.54 -7.82
C THR A 121 21.86 -15.83 -9.03
N VAL A 122 20.72 -16.45 -8.76
CA VAL A 122 19.69 -16.73 -9.76
C VAL A 122 18.38 -16.16 -9.27
N THR A 123 17.78 -15.24 -10.02
CA THR A 123 16.45 -14.71 -9.68
C THR A 123 15.41 -15.80 -9.87
N ARG A 124 14.69 -16.14 -8.80
CA ARG A 124 13.66 -17.19 -8.78
C ARG A 124 12.26 -16.61 -8.96
N PHE A 125 11.98 -15.49 -8.31
CA PHE A 125 10.68 -14.87 -8.35
C PHE A 125 10.79 -13.36 -8.17
N ILE A 126 10.03 -12.61 -8.96
CA ILE A 126 9.83 -11.17 -8.78
C ILE A 126 8.33 -10.99 -8.67
N GLY A 127 7.89 -10.22 -7.69
CA GLY A 127 6.48 -9.97 -7.50
C GLY A 127 6.18 -8.76 -6.63
N ARG A 128 4.89 -8.49 -6.50
CA ARG A 128 4.35 -7.47 -5.62
C ARG A 128 3.58 -8.14 -4.50
N VAL A 129 3.68 -7.58 -3.31
CA VAL A 129 2.81 -7.96 -2.18
C VAL A 129 1.39 -7.60 -2.57
N ALA A 130 0.51 -8.60 -2.58
CA ALA A 130 -0.89 -8.46 -3.00
C ALA A 130 -1.85 -8.56 -1.82
N GLU A 131 -1.65 -9.57 -0.97
CA GLU A 131 -2.52 -9.84 0.18
C GLU A 131 -1.67 -10.23 1.38
N VAL A 132 -2.15 -9.84 2.56
CA VAL A 132 -1.59 -10.23 3.85
C VAL A 132 -2.70 -10.94 4.59
N ASP A 133 -2.48 -12.21 4.91
CA ASP A 133 -3.42 -13.00 5.71
C ASP A 133 -3.54 -12.39 7.11
N PRO A 134 -4.68 -12.59 7.81
CA PRO A 134 -4.82 -12.15 9.20
C PRO A 134 -3.61 -12.59 10.03
N VAL A 135 -2.93 -11.59 10.62
CA VAL A 135 -1.69 -11.81 11.35
C VAL A 135 -1.99 -12.57 12.64
N ASP A 136 -1.36 -13.73 12.81
CA ASP A 136 -1.40 -14.49 14.04
C ASP A 136 -0.37 -13.92 15.04
N ARG A 137 -0.39 -14.39 16.30
CA ARG A 137 0.51 -13.90 17.35
C ARG A 137 1.99 -14.11 17.06
N GLU A 138 2.33 -15.10 16.25
CA GLU A 138 3.71 -15.50 15.97
C GLU A 138 4.08 -15.42 14.48
N GLN A 139 3.09 -15.40 13.58
CA GLN A 139 3.31 -15.56 12.15
C GLN A 139 2.39 -14.65 11.33
N ALA A 140 2.94 -14.09 10.26
CA ALA A 140 2.19 -13.38 9.23
C ALA A 140 2.51 -13.99 7.86
N THR A 141 1.49 -14.39 7.11
CA THR A 141 1.66 -14.89 5.74
C THR A 141 1.33 -13.79 4.75
N VAL A 142 2.27 -13.55 3.84
CA VAL A 142 2.16 -12.54 2.80
C VAL A 142 2.12 -13.24 1.45
N THR A 143 1.05 -13.01 0.70
CA THR A 143 0.88 -13.51 -0.66
C THR A 143 1.48 -12.50 -1.64
N VAL A 144 2.50 -12.94 -2.36
CA VAL A 144 3.19 -12.16 -3.39
C VAL A 144 2.82 -12.69 -4.76
N LYS A 145 2.35 -11.82 -5.65
CA LYS A 145 1.95 -12.16 -7.00
C LYS A 145 2.93 -11.63 -8.02
N SER A 146 3.08 -12.33 -9.13
CA SER A 146 3.95 -11.89 -10.21
C SER A 146 3.42 -10.60 -10.86
N PRO A 147 4.28 -9.80 -11.54
CA PRO A 147 3.85 -8.59 -12.23
C PRO A 147 2.77 -8.79 -13.30
N MET A 148 2.49 -10.04 -13.70
CA MET A 148 1.39 -10.37 -14.61
C MET A 148 0.03 -10.00 -14.03
N GLU A 149 -0.11 -9.88 -12.71
CA GLU A 149 -1.34 -9.36 -12.08
C GLU A 149 -1.72 -7.97 -12.62
N LEU A 150 -0.75 -7.15 -13.03
CA LEU A 150 -1.02 -5.83 -13.59
C LEU A 150 -1.74 -5.89 -14.95
N LEU A 151 -1.66 -7.02 -15.65
CA LEU A 151 -2.39 -7.26 -16.89
C LEU A 151 -3.86 -7.61 -16.62
N ASP A 152 -4.19 -8.12 -15.44
CA ASP A 152 -5.57 -8.37 -15.00
C ASP A 152 -6.24 -7.07 -14.53
N THR A 153 -6.21 -6.07 -15.40
CA THR A 153 -6.87 -4.79 -15.18
C THR A 153 -7.93 -4.57 -16.25
N LYS A 154 -9.09 -4.06 -15.84
CA LYS A 154 -10.19 -3.80 -16.77
C LYS A 154 -9.78 -2.75 -17.79
N VAL A 155 -9.80 -3.13 -19.07
CA VAL A 155 -9.62 -2.25 -20.21
C VAL A 155 -10.93 -2.12 -20.98
N PRO A 156 -11.29 -0.92 -21.47
CA PRO A 156 -10.62 0.38 -21.29
C PRO A 156 -10.82 0.97 -19.88
N ARG A 157 -9.85 1.79 -19.42
CA ARG A 157 -9.88 2.40 -18.07
C ARG A 157 -11.05 3.35 -17.83
N GLY A 158 -11.58 3.96 -18.89
CA GLY A 158 -12.70 4.90 -18.81
C GLY A 158 -13.96 4.24 -19.35
N VAL A 159 -15.00 4.19 -18.54
CA VAL A 159 -16.33 3.75 -18.95
C VAL A 159 -17.19 4.97 -19.20
N TYR A 160 -18.05 4.93 -20.22
CA TYR A 160 -19.06 5.95 -20.44
C TYR A 160 -20.05 5.93 -19.28
N GLN A 161 -20.05 6.97 -18.46
CA GLN A 161 -20.95 7.09 -17.31
C GLN A 161 -21.29 8.57 -17.04
N PRO A 162 -22.45 8.85 -16.40
CA PRO A 162 -22.85 10.21 -16.08
C PRO A 162 -21.89 10.93 -15.12
N SER A 163 -21.29 10.21 -14.17
CA SER A 163 -20.44 10.79 -13.14
C SER A 163 -18.98 10.94 -13.60
N CYS A 164 -18.27 11.93 -13.05
CA CYS A 164 -16.86 12.18 -13.37
C CYS A 164 -15.98 10.96 -13.06
N LEU A 165 -15.14 10.57 -14.03
CA LEU A 165 -14.14 9.50 -13.87
C LEU A 165 -12.89 9.94 -13.09
N ARG A 166 -12.70 11.24 -12.88
CA ARG A 166 -11.49 11.80 -12.26
C ARG A 166 -11.62 11.83 -10.74
N THR A 167 -10.58 11.43 -10.03
CA THR A 167 -10.47 11.66 -8.58
C THR A 167 -10.18 13.13 -8.31
N VAL A 168 -10.94 13.76 -7.40
CA VAL A 168 -10.71 15.17 -7.02
C VAL A 168 -9.28 15.38 -6.51
N TYR A 169 -8.67 16.52 -6.85
CA TYR A 169 -7.28 16.87 -6.55
C TYR A 169 -6.18 16.00 -7.18
N SER A 170 -6.52 14.96 -7.95
CA SER A 170 -5.53 14.24 -8.76
C SER A 170 -4.95 15.15 -9.83
N ALA A 171 -3.75 14.85 -10.35
CA ALA A 171 -3.14 15.58 -11.47
C ALA A 171 -4.08 15.64 -12.69
N ASP A 172 -4.80 14.54 -12.89
CA ASP A 172 -5.85 14.31 -13.86
C ASP A 172 -7.01 15.31 -13.73
N CYS A 173 -7.45 15.61 -12.50
CA CYS A 173 -8.48 16.60 -12.22
C CYS A 173 -7.91 18.03 -12.28
N GLY A 174 -6.72 18.26 -11.73
CA GLY A 174 -6.02 19.55 -11.73
C GLY A 174 -6.52 20.59 -10.72
N VAL A 175 -7.53 20.29 -9.91
CA VAL A 175 -7.96 21.18 -8.82
C VAL A 175 -6.84 21.27 -7.77
N ASN A 176 -6.40 22.48 -7.45
CA ASN A 176 -5.40 22.69 -6.41
C ASN A 176 -6.02 22.46 -5.03
N ARG A 177 -5.59 21.39 -4.36
CA ARG A 177 -6.06 21.00 -3.02
C ARG A 177 -5.85 22.08 -1.96
N ALA A 178 -4.77 22.86 -2.06
CA ALA A 178 -4.43 23.87 -1.06
C ALA A 178 -5.42 25.05 -1.03
N LEU A 179 -6.12 25.31 -2.14
CA LEU A 179 -7.13 26.39 -2.21
C LEU A 179 -8.45 26.03 -1.51
N PHE A 180 -8.69 24.74 -1.28
CA PHE A 180 -9.94 24.22 -0.71
C PHE A 180 -9.75 23.65 0.69
N GLN A 181 -8.61 23.90 1.33
CA GLN A 181 -8.38 23.46 2.70
C GLN A 181 -9.12 24.38 3.68
N THR A 182 -9.82 23.78 4.64
CA THR A 182 -10.44 24.50 5.75
C THR A 182 -9.82 24.00 7.05
N ALA A 183 -9.29 24.91 7.86
CA ALA A 183 -8.79 24.58 9.19
C ALA A 183 -9.96 24.49 10.17
N GLY A 184 -9.94 23.48 11.02
CA GLY A 184 -10.93 23.26 12.05
C GLY A 184 -10.30 22.76 13.35
N THR A 185 -11.06 22.86 14.42
CA THR A 185 -10.72 22.35 15.74
C THR A 185 -11.82 21.43 16.23
N VAL A 186 -11.43 20.33 16.87
CA VAL A 186 -12.34 19.41 17.54
C VAL A 186 -12.98 20.12 18.74
N GLN A 187 -14.29 19.98 18.87
CA GLN A 187 -15.10 20.52 19.95
C GLN A 187 -15.48 19.44 20.98
N ALA A 188 -16.00 19.89 22.12
CA ALA A 188 -16.57 19.03 23.15
C ALA A 188 -17.67 18.10 22.59
N GLY A 189 -17.83 16.93 23.19
CA GLY A 189 -18.78 15.89 22.76
C GLY A 189 -18.23 14.93 21.68
N SER A 190 -16.96 15.08 21.29
CA SER A 190 -16.25 14.16 20.39
C SER A 190 -15.77 12.91 21.14
N ASN A 191 -16.70 12.04 21.54
CA ASN A 191 -16.39 10.91 22.43
C ASN A 191 -16.03 9.61 21.68
N THR A 192 -15.95 9.67 20.35
CA THR A 192 -15.75 8.47 19.52
C THR A 192 -14.67 8.68 18.48
N ALA A 193 -13.98 7.61 18.11
CA ALA A 193 -13.00 7.61 17.03
C ALA A 193 -13.64 7.81 15.63
N LEU A 194 -14.96 7.64 15.49
CA LEU A 194 -15.67 7.67 14.21
C LEU A 194 -16.34 9.02 13.92
N ARG A 195 -16.66 9.80 14.96
CA ARG A 195 -17.38 11.07 14.82
C ARG A 195 -16.77 12.12 15.73
N ILE A 196 -16.52 13.28 15.15
CA ILE A 196 -16.10 14.49 15.87
C ILE A 196 -17.15 15.59 15.69
N ASN A 197 -17.25 16.46 16.68
CA ASN A 197 -17.88 17.76 16.54
C ASN A 197 -16.79 18.78 16.21
N SER A 198 -17.05 19.68 15.27
CA SER A 198 -16.06 20.67 14.84
C SER A 198 -16.64 22.07 14.81
N ASN A 199 -15.77 23.07 14.91
CA ASN A 199 -16.13 24.48 14.74
C ASN A 199 -16.29 24.90 13.26
N VAL A 200 -16.17 23.98 12.30
CA VAL A 200 -16.20 24.31 10.88
C VAL A 200 -17.67 24.50 10.46
N MET A 201 -18.03 25.74 10.17
CA MET A 201 -19.32 26.10 9.61
C MET A 201 -19.28 25.94 8.09
N ALA A 202 -20.04 24.99 7.57
CA ALA A 202 -20.23 24.79 6.15
C ALA A 202 -21.65 24.27 5.88
N GLU A 203 -22.13 24.49 4.66
CA GLU A 203 -23.38 23.89 4.18
C GLU A 203 -23.37 22.38 4.39
N GLN A 204 -24.53 21.81 4.71
CA GLN A 204 -24.65 20.38 4.95
C GLN A 204 -24.15 19.59 3.73
N GLY A 205 -23.23 18.65 3.98
CA GLY A 205 -22.67 17.79 2.94
C GLY A 205 -21.53 18.41 2.14
N TRP A 206 -21.06 19.61 2.50
CA TRP A 206 -19.94 20.25 1.80
C TRP A 206 -18.66 19.41 1.85
N PHE A 207 -18.43 18.68 2.94
CA PHE A 207 -17.25 17.83 3.12
C PHE A 207 -17.50 16.34 2.86
N ASP A 208 -18.68 15.97 2.37
CA ASP A 208 -19.00 14.55 2.09
C ASP A 208 -18.05 13.97 1.04
N GLN A 209 -17.56 12.75 1.31
CA GLN A 209 -16.53 12.07 0.50
C GLN A 209 -15.20 12.85 0.42
N GLY A 210 -15.01 13.82 1.32
CA GLY A 210 -13.78 14.58 1.47
C GLY A 210 -12.74 13.84 2.30
N VAL A 211 -11.69 14.57 2.67
CA VAL A 211 -10.61 14.06 3.53
C VAL A 211 -10.46 14.98 4.72
N ILE A 212 -10.31 14.41 5.91
CA ILE A 212 -9.88 15.12 7.12
C ILE A 212 -8.47 14.65 7.49
N ARG A 213 -7.58 15.57 7.84
CA ARG A 213 -6.22 15.29 8.29
C ARG A 213 -5.94 16.01 9.59
N PHE A 214 -5.60 15.28 10.65
CA PHE A 214 -5.23 15.86 11.93
C PHE A 214 -3.80 16.42 11.88
N VAL A 215 -3.61 17.60 12.46
CA VAL A 215 -2.34 18.34 12.46
C VAL A 215 -1.58 18.10 13.76
N ASN A 216 -2.29 17.98 14.88
CA ASN A 216 -1.74 17.78 16.21
C ASN A 216 -2.50 16.66 16.96
N GLY A 217 -2.21 16.53 18.26
CA GLY A 217 -2.84 15.55 19.14
C GLY A 217 -2.33 14.13 18.91
N ALA A 218 -2.99 13.16 19.54
CA ALA A 218 -2.64 11.74 19.42
C ALA A 218 -2.82 11.18 17.99
N ASN A 219 -3.50 11.92 17.11
CA ASN A 219 -3.74 11.56 15.72
C ASN A 219 -2.94 12.43 14.74
N ALA A 220 -1.90 13.15 15.17
CA ALA A 220 -1.12 14.01 14.29
C ALA A 220 -0.64 13.28 13.04
N GLY A 221 -0.95 13.82 11.85
CA GLY A 221 -0.62 13.21 10.57
C GLY A 221 -1.63 12.20 10.03
N VAL A 222 -2.55 11.69 10.85
CA VAL A 222 -3.58 10.73 10.43
C VAL A 222 -4.60 11.41 9.51
N ALA A 223 -4.90 10.75 8.39
CA ALA A 223 -5.95 11.16 7.47
C ALA A 223 -7.06 10.12 7.37
N ARG A 224 -8.31 10.57 7.26
CA ARG A 224 -9.50 9.73 7.08
C ARG A 224 -10.45 10.33 6.06
N THR A 225 -11.22 9.46 5.41
CA THR A 225 -12.29 9.87 4.49
C THR A 225 -13.52 10.27 5.29
N VAL A 226 -14.07 11.45 4.97
CA VAL A 226 -15.30 11.95 5.55
C VAL A 226 -16.48 11.20 4.91
N ARG A 227 -17.26 10.49 5.73
CA ARG A 227 -18.50 9.84 5.30
C ARG A 227 -19.61 10.86 5.13
N ARG A 228 -19.80 11.72 6.13
CA ARG A 228 -20.84 12.73 6.14
C ARG A 228 -20.48 13.90 7.05
N GLN A 229 -20.79 15.12 6.62
CA GLN A 229 -20.76 16.32 7.45
C GLN A 229 -22.17 16.93 7.56
N THR A 230 -22.54 17.31 8.77
CA THR A 230 -23.80 17.96 9.09
C THR A 230 -23.59 19.45 9.34
N GLY A 231 -24.62 20.27 9.08
CA GLY A 231 -24.53 21.73 9.16
C GLY A 231 -24.26 22.29 10.57
N ASP A 232 -24.42 21.47 11.61
CA ASP A 232 -24.04 21.74 13.01
C ASP A 232 -22.53 21.53 13.27
N GLY A 233 -21.74 21.21 12.23
CA GLY A 233 -20.29 21.02 12.33
C GLY A 233 -19.88 19.60 12.71
N ALA A 234 -20.81 18.64 12.83
CA ALA A 234 -20.44 17.26 13.10
C ALA A 234 -19.90 16.56 11.84
N VAL A 235 -18.78 15.85 11.99
CA VAL A 235 -18.11 15.12 10.90
C VAL A 235 -17.99 13.66 11.29
N THR A 236 -18.59 12.80 10.47
CA THR A 236 -18.49 11.34 10.61
C THR A 236 -17.52 10.79 9.57
N MET A 237 -16.58 9.96 10.01
CA MET A 237 -15.57 9.32 9.18
C MET A 237 -16.00 7.90 8.78
N ILE A 238 -15.46 7.39 7.67
CA ILE A 238 -15.73 6.00 7.22
C ILE A 238 -15.05 4.99 8.15
N LEU A 239 -13.80 5.26 8.50
CA LEU A 239 -12.99 4.45 9.42
C LEU A 239 -12.63 5.32 10.62
N GLY A 240 -12.57 4.68 11.79
CA GLY A 240 -12.15 5.35 13.01
C GLY A 240 -10.70 5.83 12.92
N VAL A 241 -10.40 6.92 13.62
CA VAL A 241 -9.00 7.29 13.91
C VAL A 241 -8.43 6.40 15.03
N PRO A 242 -7.11 6.17 15.09
CA PRO A 242 -6.49 5.29 16.08
C PRO A 242 -6.77 5.68 17.54
N ALA A 243 -6.75 6.98 17.85
CA ALA A 243 -7.09 7.50 19.17
C ALA A 243 -8.35 8.37 19.10
N VAL A 244 -9.16 8.40 20.15
CA VAL A 244 -10.33 9.30 20.22
C VAL A 244 -9.83 10.76 20.24
N PRO A 245 -10.23 11.62 19.28
CA PRO A 245 -9.81 13.02 19.25
C PRO A 245 -10.31 13.79 20.48
N VAL A 246 -9.48 14.68 21.00
CA VAL A 246 -9.83 15.51 22.16
C VAL A 246 -10.20 16.94 21.74
N PRO A 247 -11.05 17.64 22.51
CA PRO A 247 -11.34 19.04 22.23
C PRO A 247 -10.05 19.88 22.19
N GLY A 248 -9.89 20.69 21.15
CA GLY A 248 -8.67 21.48 20.89
C GLY A 248 -7.72 20.87 19.85
N ASP A 249 -7.89 19.60 19.48
CA ASP A 249 -7.16 19.01 18.36
C ASP A 249 -7.48 19.77 17.05
N GLN A 250 -6.45 20.15 16.32
CA GLN A 250 -6.49 20.86 15.06
C GLN A 250 -6.46 19.88 13.89
N PHE A 251 -7.24 20.18 12.86
CA PHE A 251 -7.28 19.40 11.64
C PHE A 251 -7.47 20.30 10.41
N LEU A 252 -7.15 19.75 9.24
CA LEU A 252 -7.45 20.29 7.93
C LEU A 252 -8.47 19.39 7.27
N ILE A 253 -9.61 19.96 6.86
CA ILE A 253 -10.64 19.25 6.12
C ILE A 253 -10.71 19.78 4.69
N TYR A 254 -10.92 18.86 3.75
CA TYR A 254 -10.95 19.13 2.31
C TYR A 254 -12.29 18.67 1.75
N PRO A 255 -12.99 19.51 0.96
CA PRO A 255 -14.29 19.13 0.43
C PRO A 255 -14.17 17.96 -0.53
N GLY A 256 -15.12 17.03 -0.47
CA GLY A 256 -15.24 15.96 -1.44
C GLY A 256 -16.00 16.40 -2.70
N CYS A 257 -15.96 15.53 -3.69
CA CYS A 257 -16.58 15.77 -5.00
C CYS A 257 -17.67 14.72 -5.24
N PRO A 258 -18.95 15.11 -5.38
CA PRO A 258 -20.05 14.19 -5.72
C PRO A 258 -20.00 13.72 -7.17
N ARG A 259 -18.96 14.10 -7.93
CA ARG A 259 -18.70 13.73 -9.33
C ARG A 259 -19.76 14.21 -10.33
N THR A 260 -20.56 15.21 -9.96
CA THR A 260 -21.55 15.85 -10.84
C THR A 260 -20.96 17.03 -11.61
N LEU A 261 -21.54 17.36 -12.76
CA LEU A 261 -21.16 18.54 -13.55
C LEU A 261 -21.38 19.84 -12.77
N ASP A 262 -22.47 19.90 -11.99
CA ASP A 262 -22.83 21.03 -11.14
C ASP A 262 -21.74 21.33 -10.11
N ALA A 263 -21.36 20.34 -9.29
CA ALA A 263 -20.29 20.53 -8.31
C ALA A 263 -18.95 20.84 -8.97
N CYS A 264 -18.66 20.27 -10.14
CA CYS A 264 -17.44 20.58 -10.87
C CYS A 264 -17.41 22.05 -11.34
N THR A 265 -18.56 22.62 -11.70
CA THR A 265 -18.70 24.01 -12.17
C THR A 265 -18.76 24.98 -10.99
N ASN A 266 -19.70 24.77 -10.07
CA ASN A 266 -20.07 25.74 -9.05
C ASN A 266 -19.20 25.63 -7.78
N LYS A 267 -18.82 24.41 -7.39
CA LYS A 267 -18.02 24.18 -6.18
C LYS A 267 -16.52 24.24 -6.44
N PHE A 268 -16.04 23.77 -7.59
CA PHE A 268 -14.60 23.70 -7.89
C PHE A 268 -14.14 24.58 -9.06
N GLY A 269 -15.04 25.20 -9.83
CA GLY A 269 -14.66 26.04 -10.97
C GLY A 269 -13.88 25.31 -12.07
N ASN A 270 -14.01 23.98 -12.18
CA ASN A 270 -13.13 23.12 -13.00
C ASN A 270 -13.88 22.38 -14.12
N ARG A 271 -14.93 23.00 -14.67
CA ARG A 271 -15.76 22.41 -15.73
C ARG A 271 -14.95 21.91 -16.93
N ALA A 272 -13.90 22.64 -17.33
CA ALA A 272 -13.07 22.30 -18.49
C ALA A 272 -12.35 20.95 -18.38
N ARG A 273 -12.11 20.44 -17.15
CA ARG A 273 -11.46 19.14 -16.90
C ARG A 273 -12.44 18.05 -16.46
N TYR A 274 -13.75 18.32 -16.54
CA TYR A 274 -14.77 17.33 -16.25
C TYR A 274 -14.73 16.18 -17.27
N ARG A 275 -14.67 14.94 -16.77
CA ARG A 275 -14.55 13.71 -17.59
C ARG A 275 -15.72 12.75 -17.35
N GLY A 276 -16.89 13.28 -17.01
CA GLY A 276 -18.15 12.53 -17.00
C GLY A 276 -18.97 12.89 -18.24
N MET A 277 -20.02 12.12 -18.49
CA MET A 277 -20.92 12.32 -19.63
C MET A 277 -22.36 12.45 -19.12
N PRO A 278 -22.75 13.62 -18.60
CA PRO A 278 -23.96 13.79 -17.79
C PRO A 278 -25.25 13.68 -18.61
N PHE A 279 -25.13 13.77 -19.94
CA PHE A 279 -26.24 13.67 -20.89
C PHE A 279 -26.29 12.31 -21.58
N ILE A 280 -25.57 11.30 -21.09
CA ILE A 280 -25.78 9.93 -21.54
C ILE A 280 -27.23 9.55 -21.28
N PRO A 281 -27.98 9.07 -22.28
CA PRO A 281 -29.33 8.56 -22.09
C PRO A 281 -29.30 7.45 -21.04
N VAL A 282 -30.23 7.48 -20.10
CA VAL A 282 -30.45 6.34 -19.22
C VAL A 282 -30.92 5.17 -20.07
N ALA A 283 -30.44 3.96 -19.78
CA ALA A 283 -30.99 2.77 -20.43
C ALA A 283 -32.47 2.68 -20.07
N GLU A 284 -33.34 2.84 -21.05
CA GLU A 284 -34.76 2.58 -20.88
C GLU A 284 -34.89 1.07 -20.61
N THR A 285 -35.29 0.70 -19.40
CA THR A 285 -35.78 -0.65 -19.14
C THR A 285 -37.04 -0.81 -19.98
N SER A 286 -36.98 -1.62 -21.04
CA SER A 286 -38.19 -2.13 -21.69
C SER A 286 -39.05 -2.76 -20.59
N ILE A 287 -40.18 -2.12 -20.28
CA ILE A 287 -41.26 -2.68 -19.46
C ILE A 287 -41.93 -3.79 -20.26
#